data_AF-A0A3N1T230-F1
#
_entry.id   AF-A0A3N1T230-F1
#
_cell.length_a   1.000
_cell.length_b   1.000
_cell.length_c   1.000
_cell.angle_alpha   90.00
_cell.angle_beta   90.00
_cell.angle_gamma   90.00
#
_symmetry.space_group_name_H-M   'P 1'
#
loop_
_entity.id
_entity.type
_entity.pdbx_description
1 polymer ?
#
loop_
_entity_poly.entity_id
_entity_poly.type
_entity_poly.pdbx_seq_one_letter_code
_entity_poly.pdbx_strand_id
1 'polypeptide(L)'
;MSIKDSCYGTTPGAKGDKGGEDPQITREETGAPEMITETPRRTRILKTITAVATLFLLAVSLTHVLVVFLHVAPANSVSQRYNKQINAWVYPLFEQNWRLFAPNPESVNYRISARTMRTSADGTQQVSDWFDLSAVDESAVRHSVFPSHTEQNMLRRAWSSYLELHGGDDQPHSRRAWMMQQYLSNISAQRVAAHRHGSFEDIQLRVTVRPVPTSAGGAGSRPAAAPAPDNIRYLPWWKATWKVAPYAG
;
A
#
# COMPACT_ATOMS: atom_id res chain seq x y z
N MET A 1 -19.08 -50.82 14.98
CA MET A 1 -18.54 -50.48 16.32
C MET A 1 -19.11 -49.13 16.71
N SER A 2 -19.82 -49.11 17.84
CA SER A 2 -20.45 -47.98 18.54
C SER A 2 -21.66 -47.30 17.89
N ILE A 3 -22.74 -47.29 18.67
CA ILE A 3 -24.14 -46.98 18.37
C ILE A 3 -24.64 -46.18 19.60
N LYS A 4 -25.33 -45.05 19.35
CA LYS A 4 -26.40 -44.44 20.19
C LYS A 4 -26.00 -43.87 21.57
N ASP A 5 -26.73 -42.99 22.25
CA ASP A 5 -27.95 -42.20 22.01
C ASP A 5 -28.14 -41.25 23.21
N SER A 6 -28.79 -40.12 22.94
CA SER A 6 -29.99 -39.62 23.63
C SER A 6 -29.99 -39.10 25.08
N CYS A 7 -30.66 -37.96 25.19
CA CYS A 7 -31.32 -37.36 26.34
C CYS A 7 -32.17 -38.36 27.14
N TYR A 8 -32.25 -38.14 28.47
CA TYR A 8 -33.46 -38.37 29.26
C TYR A 8 -33.45 -37.44 30.49
N GLY A 9 -34.54 -36.71 30.70
CA GLY A 9 -34.90 -36.19 32.02
C GLY A 9 -35.50 -37.28 32.88
N THR A 10 -35.56 -37.10 34.20
CA THR A 10 -36.42 -37.89 35.10
C THR A 10 -36.64 -37.11 36.40
N THR A 11 -37.88 -36.69 36.64
CA THR A 11 -38.49 -36.66 37.97
C THR A 11 -39.08 -38.04 38.27
N PRO A 12 -39.15 -38.41 39.55
CA PRO A 12 -40.35 -39.07 40.03
C PRO A 12 -40.87 -38.42 41.32
N GLY A 13 -42.20 -38.45 41.47
CA GLY A 13 -42.87 -38.03 42.69
C GLY A 13 -43.19 -39.18 43.65
N ALA A 14 -43.82 -38.76 44.75
CA ALA A 14 -44.78 -39.47 45.60
C ALA A 14 -44.27 -40.22 46.87
N LYS A 15 -44.76 -39.75 48.03
CA LYS A 15 -45.74 -40.43 48.93
C LYS A 15 -45.30 -40.71 50.39
N GLY A 16 -46.18 -40.34 51.33
CA GLY A 16 -46.39 -40.99 52.64
C GLY A 16 -45.72 -40.31 53.83
N ASP A 17 -46.43 -39.48 54.62
CA ASP A 17 -47.23 -39.86 55.80
C ASP A 17 -46.36 -40.19 57.04
N LYS A 18 -46.49 -39.38 58.10
CA LYS A 18 -46.83 -39.81 59.48
C LYS A 18 -47.01 -38.59 60.38
N GLY A 19 -48.21 -38.49 60.95
CA GLY A 19 -48.54 -37.58 62.05
C GLY A 19 -47.86 -37.97 63.38
N GLY A 20 -47.84 -37.00 64.29
CA GLY A 20 -47.36 -37.11 65.65
C GLY A 20 -47.63 -35.80 66.38
N GLU A 21 -48.80 -35.74 67.00
CA GLU A 21 -49.34 -34.66 67.82
C GLU A 21 -48.84 -34.84 69.27
N ASP A 22 -48.25 -33.80 69.88
CA ASP A 22 -48.53 -33.45 71.29
C ASP A 22 -48.10 -31.99 71.59
N PRO A 23 -48.84 -31.24 72.43
CA PRO A 23 -48.73 -29.79 72.58
C PRO A 23 -47.95 -29.37 73.86
N GLN A 24 -47.37 -28.17 73.87
CA GLN A 24 -47.66 -27.13 74.89
C GLN A 24 -46.76 -25.89 74.76
N ILE A 25 -47.41 -24.76 74.43
CA ILE A 25 -47.35 -23.41 75.05
C ILE A 25 -45.97 -23.00 75.61
N THR A 26 -45.30 -21.94 75.12
CA THR A 26 -45.59 -20.54 75.50
C THR A 26 -44.81 -19.52 74.62
N ARG A 27 -45.56 -18.62 73.96
CA ARG A 27 -45.33 -17.17 73.73
C ARG A 27 -43.93 -16.66 73.32
N GLU A 28 -43.81 -16.07 72.12
CA GLU A 28 -43.62 -14.62 71.93
C GLU A 28 -43.56 -14.19 70.44
N GLU A 29 -44.16 -13.02 70.23
CA GLU A 29 -44.22 -12.06 69.12
C GLU A 29 -43.46 -12.22 67.78
N THR A 30 -44.25 -11.95 66.72
CA THR A 30 -44.03 -10.89 65.71
C THR A 30 -42.72 -10.86 64.91
N GLY A 31 -42.83 -11.16 63.60
CA GLY A 31 -41.83 -10.80 62.60
C GLY A 31 -42.26 -11.13 61.17
N ALA A 32 -43.10 -10.26 60.58
CA ALA A 32 -43.40 -10.25 59.13
C ALA A 32 -42.19 -9.69 58.32
N PRO A 33 -42.14 -9.90 57.00
CA PRO A 33 -40.90 -10.19 56.27
C PRO A 33 -40.02 -8.96 56.03
N GLU A 34 -38.72 -9.20 56.02
CA GLU A 34 -37.65 -8.28 55.65
C GLU A 34 -37.81 -7.85 54.17
N MET A 35 -38.51 -6.73 53.94
CA MET A 35 -38.45 -6.02 52.66
C MET A 35 -37.09 -5.31 52.55
N ILE A 36 -36.14 -5.99 51.91
CA ILE A 36 -34.90 -5.42 51.38
C ILE A 36 -35.22 -4.25 50.44
N THR A 37 -35.31 -3.05 51.02
CA THR A 37 -35.47 -1.78 50.31
C THR A 37 -34.09 -1.22 49.99
N GLU A 38 -33.41 -1.83 49.02
CA GLU A 38 -32.22 -1.26 48.37
C GLU A 38 -32.63 -0.01 47.56
N THR A 39 -32.71 1.13 48.26
CA THR A 39 -33.21 2.43 47.79
C THR A 39 -32.05 3.45 47.65
N PRO A 40 -32.36 4.72 47.40
CA PRO A 40 -32.01 5.58 46.25
C PRO A 40 -30.53 5.97 46.09
N ARG A 41 -29.62 5.47 46.92
CA ARG A 41 -28.18 5.81 46.90
C ARG A 41 -27.48 5.20 45.68
N ARG A 42 -27.78 3.93 45.37
CA ARG A 42 -27.22 3.22 44.20
C ARG A 42 -27.64 3.87 42.89
N THR A 43 -28.90 4.31 42.77
CA THR A 43 -29.41 5.03 41.60
C THR A 43 -28.84 6.45 41.50
N ARG A 44 -28.59 7.14 42.62
CA ARG A 44 -27.88 8.44 42.60
C ARG A 44 -26.42 8.29 42.17
N ILE A 45 -25.70 7.31 42.72
CA ILE A 45 -24.30 7.03 42.32
C ILE A 45 -24.24 6.68 40.83
N LEU A 46 -25.13 5.81 40.35
CA LEU A 46 -25.20 5.46 38.93
C LEU A 46 -25.53 6.67 38.03
N LYS A 47 -26.45 7.55 38.47
CA LYS A 47 -26.76 8.81 37.76
C LYS A 47 -25.58 9.77 37.74
N THR A 48 -24.82 9.87 38.83
CA THR A 48 -23.61 10.70 38.87
C THR A 48 -22.52 10.12 37.96
N ILE A 49 -22.27 8.82 38.01
CA ILE A 49 -21.28 8.15 37.14
C ILE A 49 -21.65 8.33 35.68
N THR A 50 -22.92 8.11 35.32
CA THR A 50 -23.39 8.31 33.94
C THR A 50 -23.26 9.76 33.50
N ALA A 51 -23.67 10.73 34.34
CA ALA A 51 -23.51 12.15 34.02
C ALA A 51 -22.03 12.54 33.82
N VAL A 52 -21.12 12.06 34.68
CA VAL A 52 -19.69 12.30 34.55
C VAL A 52 -19.13 11.65 33.29
N ALA A 53 -19.52 10.41 32.99
CA ALA A 53 -19.09 9.72 31.77
C ALA A 53 -19.60 10.44 30.51
N THR A 54 -20.86 10.89 30.50
CA THR A 54 -21.43 11.67 29.40
C THR A 54 -20.69 12.99 29.20
N LEU A 55 -20.41 13.72 30.29
CA LEU A 55 -19.67 14.99 30.20
C LEU A 55 -18.24 14.77 29.69
N PHE A 56 -17.57 13.71 30.16
CA PHE A 56 -16.24 13.34 29.71
C PHE A 56 -16.22 13.01 28.22
N LEU A 57 -17.15 12.16 27.75
CA LEU A 57 -17.26 11.82 26.33
C LEU A 57 -17.54 13.06 25.47
N LEU A 58 -18.44 13.93 25.91
CA LEU A 58 -18.75 15.18 25.22
C LEU A 58 -17.50 16.07 25.10
N ALA A 59 -16.74 16.22 26.19
CA ALA A 59 -15.51 17.01 26.20
C ALA A 59 -14.44 16.42 25.26
N VAL A 60 -14.27 15.10 25.25
CA VAL A 60 -13.35 14.41 24.33
C VAL A 60 -13.79 14.60 22.88
N SER A 61 -15.09 14.46 22.58
CA SER A 61 -15.62 14.66 21.22
C SER A 61 -15.41 16.10 20.73
N LEU A 62 -15.71 17.11 21.55
CA LEU A 62 -15.49 18.51 21.20
C LEU A 62 -14.00 18.82 20.99
N THR A 63 -13.14 18.27 21.85
CA THR A 63 -11.68 18.39 21.69
C THR A 63 -11.21 17.75 20.39
N HIS A 64 -11.70 16.55 20.07
CA HIS A 64 -11.37 15.86 18.82
C HIS A 64 -11.77 16.69 17.59
N VAL A 65 -13.00 17.22 17.55
CA VAL A 65 -13.48 18.06 16.45
C VAL A 65 -12.61 19.31 16.30
N LEU A 66 -12.26 19.97 17.40
CA LEU A 66 -11.39 21.15 17.37
C LEU A 66 -9.99 20.83 16.83
N VAL A 67 -9.39 19.72 17.29
CA VAL A 67 -8.05 19.31 16.85
C VAL A 67 -8.04 18.93 15.37
N VAL A 68 -9.05 18.19 14.90
CA VAL A 68 -9.19 17.85 13.48
C VAL A 68 -9.42 19.10 12.64
N PHE A 69 -10.25 20.04 13.11
CA PHE A 69 -10.44 21.33 12.44
C PHE A 69 -9.12 22.09 12.31
N LEU A 70 -8.33 22.19 13.39
CA LEU A 70 -7.02 22.84 13.35
C LEU A 70 -6.01 22.13 12.44
N HIS A 71 -6.14 20.82 12.26
CA HIS A 71 -5.31 20.03 11.35
C HIS A 71 -5.65 20.27 9.87
N VAL A 72 -6.94 20.45 9.54
CA VAL A 72 -7.41 20.63 8.15
C VAL A 72 -7.47 22.10 7.74
N ALA A 73 -7.61 23.02 8.70
CA ALA A 73 -7.71 24.45 8.43
C ALA A 73 -6.42 25.01 7.79
N PRO A 74 -6.53 26.09 6.99
CA PRO A 74 -5.37 26.82 6.48
C PRO A 74 -4.39 27.22 7.60
N ALA A 75 -3.11 27.34 7.24
CA ALA A 75 -2.04 27.61 8.18
C ALA A 75 -2.36 28.85 9.05
N ASN A 76 -2.46 28.63 10.36
CA ASN A 76 -2.71 29.66 11.36
C ASN A 76 -1.64 29.56 12.46
N SER A 77 -1.42 30.65 13.20
CA SER A 77 -0.35 30.72 14.22
C SER A 77 -0.52 29.69 15.35
N VAL A 78 -1.75 29.30 15.64
CA VAL A 78 -2.08 28.29 16.66
C VAL A 78 -1.73 26.88 16.17
N SER A 79 -2.12 26.52 14.94
CA SER A 79 -1.81 25.21 14.36
C SER A 79 -0.30 25.02 14.16
N GLN A 80 0.43 26.09 13.81
CA GLN A 80 1.89 26.03 13.75
C GLN A 80 2.55 25.82 15.11
N ARG A 81 2.10 26.54 16.15
CA ARG A 81 2.67 26.45 17.50
C ARG A 81 2.40 25.11 18.19
N TYR A 82 1.24 24.52 17.96
CA TYR A 82 0.81 23.26 18.58
C TYR A 82 0.84 22.06 17.62
N ASN A 83 1.55 22.18 16.49
CA ASN A 83 1.61 21.18 15.42
C ASN A 83 1.97 19.78 15.96
N LYS A 84 2.94 19.69 16.88
CA LYS A 84 3.38 18.41 17.47
C LYS A 84 2.27 17.71 18.25
N GLN A 85 1.50 18.47 19.05
CA GLN A 85 0.40 17.94 19.86
C GLN A 85 -0.81 17.55 19.00
N ILE A 86 -1.14 18.37 18.00
CA ILE A 86 -2.19 18.09 17.01
C ILE A 86 -1.86 16.78 16.27
N ASN A 87 -0.63 16.65 15.78
CA ASN A 87 -0.17 15.45 15.07
C ASN A 87 -0.17 14.20 15.95
N ALA A 88 0.24 14.31 17.22
CA ALA A 88 0.20 13.19 18.16
C ALA A 88 -1.22 12.71 18.47
N TRP A 89 -2.23 13.58 18.37
CA TRP A 89 -3.65 13.22 18.54
C TRP A 89 -4.27 12.64 17.26
N VAL A 90 -3.89 13.16 16.08
CA VAL A 90 -4.50 12.79 14.79
C VAL A 90 -3.89 11.52 14.20
N TYR A 91 -2.56 11.42 14.11
CA TYR A 91 -1.89 10.35 13.36
C TYR A 91 -2.03 8.92 13.93
N PRO A 92 -2.29 8.67 15.23
CA PRO A 92 -2.57 7.31 15.69
C PRO A 92 -3.85 6.68 15.10
N LEU A 93 -4.83 7.52 14.74
CA LEU A 93 -6.15 7.08 14.27
C LEU A 93 -6.40 7.41 12.79
N PHE A 94 -5.71 8.43 12.27
CA PHE A 94 -5.79 8.88 10.89
C PHE A 94 -4.40 8.94 10.27
N GLU A 95 -3.80 7.78 10.04
CA GLU A 95 -2.61 7.70 9.19
C GLU A 95 -3.06 7.96 7.75
N GLN A 96 -2.82 9.18 7.28
CA GLN A 96 -3.11 9.55 5.90
C GLN A 96 -2.05 8.93 4.96
N ASN A 97 -2.14 7.63 4.71
CA ASN A 97 -1.34 6.97 3.70
C ASN A 97 -2.00 7.19 2.34
N TRP A 98 -1.63 8.30 1.68
CA TRP A 98 -2.13 8.71 0.37
C TRP A 98 -1.61 7.84 -0.78
N ARG A 99 -1.76 6.51 -0.68
CA ARG A 99 -1.61 5.62 -1.84
C ARG A 99 -2.88 5.57 -2.72
N LEU A 100 -3.94 6.29 -2.33
CA LEU A 100 -5.26 6.27 -2.99
C LEU A 100 -5.48 7.41 -4.00
N PHE A 101 -4.72 8.49 -3.92
CA PHE A 101 -4.66 9.50 -4.98
C PHE A 101 -3.41 9.22 -5.80
N ALA A 102 -3.57 9.23 -7.13
CA ALA A 102 -2.55 8.77 -8.06
C ALA A 102 -1.17 9.32 -7.68
N PRO A 103 -0.09 8.50 -7.77
CA PRO A 103 1.27 9.00 -7.56
C PRO A 103 1.45 10.26 -8.40
N ASN A 104 2.14 11.27 -7.84
CA ASN A 104 2.42 12.51 -8.56
C ASN A 104 2.88 12.16 -9.98
N PRO A 105 2.25 12.74 -11.02
CA PRO A 105 2.59 12.40 -12.39
C PRO A 105 4.09 12.62 -12.57
N GLU A 106 4.74 11.59 -13.12
CA GLU A 106 6.19 11.58 -13.28
C GLU A 106 6.57 12.79 -14.14
N SER A 107 7.31 13.74 -13.56
CA SER A 107 7.67 15.00 -14.22
C SER A 107 8.81 14.85 -15.21
N VAL A 108 9.18 13.61 -15.53
CA VAL A 108 10.29 13.27 -16.40
C VAL A 108 9.88 12.20 -17.41
N ASN A 109 10.38 12.31 -18.63
CA ASN A 109 10.30 11.31 -19.67
C ASN A 109 11.61 10.52 -19.71
N TYR A 110 11.54 9.19 -19.62
CA TYR A 110 12.69 8.33 -19.88
C TYR A 110 12.70 7.89 -21.33
N ARG A 111 13.81 8.16 -22.02
CA ARG A 111 14.13 7.55 -23.29
C ARG A 111 15.16 6.46 -23.06
N ILE A 112 14.80 5.22 -23.35
CA ILE A 112 15.66 4.05 -23.18
C ILE A 112 16.16 3.64 -24.56
N SER A 113 17.46 3.68 -24.76
CA SER A 113 18.13 3.20 -25.96
C SER A 113 18.96 1.95 -25.64
N ALA A 114 19.08 1.05 -26.61
CA ALA A 114 19.92 -0.14 -26.52
C ALA A 114 20.97 -0.16 -27.64
N ARG A 115 22.15 -0.69 -27.36
CA ARG A 115 23.11 -1.11 -28.38
C ARG A 115 23.59 -2.52 -28.07
N THR A 116 23.99 -3.23 -29.11
CA THR A 116 24.38 -4.63 -29.01
C THR A 116 25.83 -4.81 -29.41
N MET A 117 26.47 -5.84 -28.87
CA MET A 117 27.80 -6.26 -29.26
C MET A 117 27.76 -7.70 -29.78
N ARG A 118 28.48 -7.94 -30.86
CA ARG A 118 28.70 -9.27 -31.44
C ARG A 118 30.17 -9.48 -31.70
N THR A 119 30.64 -10.71 -31.54
CA THR A 119 31.98 -11.09 -31.96
C THR A 119 31.90 -11.64 -33.38
N SER A 120 32.67 -11.05 -34.29
CA SER A 120 32.78 -11.53 -35.67
C SER A 120 33.66 -12.79 -35.73
N ALA A 121 33.61 -13.53 -36.84
CA ALA A 121 34.32 -14.80 -37.01
C ALA A 121 35.86 -14.62 -36.93
N ASP A 122 36.35 -13.42 -37.19
CA ASP A 122 37.74 -12.99 -37.06
C ASP A 122 38.12 -12.59 -35.62
N GLY A 123 37.21 -12.72 -34.65
CA GLY A 123 37.40 -12.34 -33.25
C GLY A 123 37.23 -10.85 -32.98
N THR A 124 36.89 -10.03 -33.99
CA THR A 124 36.68 -8.60 -33.79
C THR A 124 35.33 -8.33 -33.12
N GLN A 125 35.32 -7.49 -32.08
CA GLN A 125 34.07 -7.05 -31.45
C GLN A 125 33.44 -5.92 -32.26
N GLN A 126 32.23 -6.14 -32.74
CA GLN A 126 31.44 -5.14 -33.45
C GLN A 126 30.30 -4.66 -32.54
N VAL A 127 30.31 -3.36 -32.26
CA VAL A 127 29.28 -2.68 -31.47
C VAL A 127 28.33 -1.95 -32.43
N SER A 128 27.03 -2.17 -32.27
CA SER A 128 26.02 -1.50 -33.08
C SER A 128 25.82 -0.04 -32.66
N ASP A 129 25.19 0.73 -33.53
CA ASP A 129 24.62 2.02 -33.16
C ASP A 129 23.51 1.88 -32.11
N TRP A 130 23.23 2.97 -31.40
CA TRP A 130 22.10 3.06 -30.48
C TRP A 130 20.77 2.89 -31.21
N PHE A 131 19.89 2.06 -30.64
CA PHE A 131 18.53 1.80 -31.06
C PHE A 131 17.56 2.36 -30.01
N ASP A 132 16.57 3.15 -30.42
CA ASP A 132 15.60 3.74 -29.49
C ASP A 132 14.47 2.76 -29.20
N LEU A 133 14.50 2.13 -28.02
CA LEU A 133 13.47 1.18 -27.59
C LEU A 133 12.17 1.90 -27.21
N SER A 134 12.27 3.10 -26.66
CA SER A 134 11.11 3.92 -26.31
C SER A 134 10.34 4.35 -27.56
N ALA A 135 11.04 4.68 -28.65
CA ALA A 135 10.38 5.03 -29.91
C ALA A 135 9.55 3.87 -30.50
N VAL A 136 10.02 2.62 -30.32
CA VAL A 136 9.28 1.42 -30.70
C VAL A 136 7.96 1.34 -29.92
N ASP A 137 8.01 1.45 -28.58
CA ASP A 137 6.82 1.44 -27.73
C ASP A 137 5.82 2.55 -28.10
N GLU A 138 6.31 3.76 -28.33
CA GLU A 138 5.47 4.90 -28.71
C GLU A 138 4.78 4.69 -30.07
N SER A 139 5.49 4.14 -31.05
CA SER A 139 4.93 3.89 -32.38
C SER A 139 3.84 2.82 -32.37
N ALA A 140 3.97 1.81 -31.50
CA ALA A 140 2.94 0.79 -31.28
C ALA A 140 1.66 1.37 -30.66
N VAL A 141 1.73 2.53 -29.99
CA VAL A 141 0.56 3.24 -29.44
C VAL A 141 -0.13 4.06 -30.53
N ARG A 142 0.63 4.85 -31.28
CA ARG A 142 0.07 5.86 -32.22
C ARG A 142 -0.76 5.28 -33.35
N HIS A 143 -0.58 4.00 -33.69
CA HIS A 143 -1.22 3.36 -34.84
C HIS A 143 -2.07 2.13 -34.47
N SER A 144 -2.40 1.93 -33.19
CA SER A 144 -3.21 0.79 -32.76
C SER A 144 -4.59 1.21 -32.26
N VAL A 145 -5.62 0.52 -32.76
CA VAL A 145 -7.01 0.69 -32.30
C VAL A 145 -7.22 0.11 -30.89
N PHE A 146 -6.38 -0.87 -30.49
CA PHE A 146 -6.39 -1.51 -29.17
C PHE A 146 -4.97 -1.65 -28.63
N PRO A 147 -4.39 -0.59 -28.07
CA PRO A 147 -3.05 -0.62 -27.49
C PRO A 147 -2.95 -1.59 -26.30
N SER A 148 -1.92 -2.45 -26.28
CA SER A 148 -1.59 -3.27 -25.10
C SER A 148 -0.89 -2.40 -24.05
N HIS A 149 -1.63 -2.02 -23.00
CA HIS A 149 -1.06 -1.27 -21.88
C HIS A 149 0.05 -2.03 -21.14
N THR A 150 0.01 -3.36 -21.17
CA THR A 150 1.01 -4.22 -20.53
C THR A 150 2.36 -4.09 -21.24
N GLU A 151 2.38 -4.21 -22.57
CA GLU A 151 3.62 -4.11 -23.36
C GLU A 151 4.23 -2.70 -23.29
N GLN A 152 3.38 -1.67 -23.39
CA GLN A 152 3.82 -0.27 -23.42
C GLN A 152 4.43 0.20 -22.10
N ASN A 153 3.90 -0.27 -20.97
CA ASN A 153 4.44 0.06 -19.66
C ASN A 153 5.52 -0.92 -19.20
N MET A 154 5.75 -2.03 -19.92
CA MET A 154 6.68 -3.08 -19.47
C MET A 154 8.09 -2.53 -19.32
N LEU A 155 8.62 -1.88 -20.35
CA LEU A 155 10.00 -1.36 -20.34
C LEU A 155 10.18 -0.25 -19.31
N ARG A 156 9.22 0.68 -19.24
CA ARG A 156 9.23 1.76 -18.24
C ARG A 156 9.13 1.22 -16.81
N ARG A 157 8.23 0.27 -16.55
CA ARG A 157 8.09 -0.36 -15.22
C ARG A 157 9.33 -1.16 -14.84
N ALA A 158 9.90 -1.93 -15.77
CA ALA A 158 11.14 -2.66 -15.55
C ALA A 158 12.28 -1.70 -15.18
N TRP A 159 12.38 -0.55 -15.86
CA TRP A 159 13.34 0.49 -15.52
C TRP A 159 13.08 1.09 -14.13
N SER A 160 11.86 1.51 -13.80
CA SER A 160 11.54 2.09 -12.49
C SER A 160 11.85 1.11 -11.35
N SER A 161 11.49 -0.16 -11.50
CA SER A 161 11.81 -1.19 -10.51
C SER A 161 13.31 -1.50 -10.45
N TYR A 162 14.04 -1.44 -11.57
CA TYR A 162 15.49 -1.58 -11.58
C TYR A 162 16.15 -0.46 -10.77
N LEU A 163 15.74 0.78 -11.02
CA LEU A 163 16.25 1.97 -10.34
C LEU A 163 15.99 1.94 -8.83
N GLU A 164 14.78 1.53 -8.42
CA GLU A 164 14.41 1.36 -7.01
C GLU A 164 15.31 0.34 -6.29
N LEU A 165 15.70 -0.74 -6.98
CA LEU A 165 16.44 -1.84 -6.39
C LEU A 165 17.97 -1.70 -6.46
N HIS A 166 18.52 -0.98 -7.44
CA HIS A 166 19.96 -0.81 -7.64
C HIS A 166 20.49 0.57 -7.24
N GLY A 167 19.62 1.57 -7.05
CA GLY A 167 20.08 2.92 -6.72
C GLY A 167 21.04 3.47 -7.79
N GLY A 168 22.24 3.90 -7.38
CA GLY A 168 23.22 4.58 -8.24
C GLY A 168 24.46 3.78 -8.66
N ASP A 169 24.69 2.58 -8.11
CA ASP A 169 25.92 1.80 -8.36
C ASP A 169 25.74 0.67 -9.40
N ASP A 170 24.51 0.46 -9.87
CA ASP A 170 24.14 -0.57 -10.84
C ASP A 170 24.50 -2.01 -10.39
N GLN A 171 24.72 -2.23 -9.08
CA GLN A 171 25.05 -3.55 -8.52
C GLN A 171 23.82 -4.21 -7.88
N PRO A 172 23.54 -5.49 -8.17
CA PRO A 172 22.42 -6.18 -7.59
C PRO A 172 22.74 -6.65 -6.16
N HIS A 173 22.31 -5.89 -5.16
CA HIS A 173 22.51 -6.22 -3.73
C HIS A 173 21.49 -7.21 -3.15
N SER A 174 20.51 -7.64 -3.95
CA SER A 174 19.50 -8.60 -3.53
C SER A 174 19.09 -9.53 -4.68
N ARG A 175 18.52 -10.69 -4.33
CA ARG A 175 17.93 -11.61 -5.32
C ARG A 175 16.88 -10.90 -6.18
N ARG A 176 16.08 -10.02 -5.57
CA ARG A 176 15.06 -9.23 -6.27
C ARG A 176 15.70 -8.25 -7.26
N ALA A 177 16.78 -7.56 -6.86
CA ALA A 177 17.55 -6.68 -7.75
C ALA A 177 18.09 -7.45 -8.96
N TRP A 178 18.74 -8.60 -8.72
CA TRP A 178 19.27 -9.45 -9.78
C TRP A 178 18.19 -9.92 -10.77
N MET A 179 17.03 -10.38 -10.27
CA MET A 179 15.91 -10.77 -11.13
C MET A 179 15.39 -9.61 -11.97
N MET A 180 15.30 -8.40 -11.39
CA MET A 180 14.84 -7.22 -12.11
C MET A 180 15.84 -6.76 -13.18
N GLN A 181 17.15 -6.87 -12.90
CA GLN A 181 18.19 -6.64 -13.91
C GLN A 181 18.06 -7.61 -15.08
N GLN A 182 17.91 -8.90 -14.81
CA GLN A 182 17.69 -9.90 -15.85
C GLN A 182 16.42 -9.62 -16.66
N TYR A 183 15.33 -9.29 -15.98
CA TYR A 183 14.07 -8.95 -16.63
C TYR A 183 14.22 -7.76 -17.58
N LEU A 184 14.85 -6.66 -17.13
CA LEU A 184 15.10 -5.48 -17.95
C LEU A 184 16.01 -5.80 -19.15
N SER A 185 17.08 -6.58 -18.93
CA SER A 185 17.97 -7.04 -20.00
C SER A 185 17.23 -7.87 -21.05
N ASN A 186 16.42 -8.84 -20.61
CA ASN A 186 15.73 -9.78 -21.49
C ASN A 186 14.66 -9.09 -22.34
N ILE A 187 13.84 -8.22 -21.75
CA ILE A 187 12.84 -7.44 -22.52
C ILE A 187 13.54 -6.58 -23.57
N SER A 188 14.64 -5.91 -23.18
CA SER A 188 15.40 -5.06 -24.09
C SER A 188 15.99 -5.89 -25.25
N ALA A 189 16.59 -7.04 -24.95
CA ALA A 189 17.15 -7.94 -25.95
C ALA A 189 16.07 -8.49 -26.90
N GLN A 190 14.91 -8.92 -26.38
CA GLN A 190 13.78 -9.39 -27.20
C GLN A 190 13.30 -8.30 -28.17
N ARG A 191 13.18 -7.07 -27.69
CA ARG A 191 12.75 -5.92 -28.52
C ARG A 191 13.77 -5.58 -29.60
N VAL A 192 15.06 -5.60 -29.27
CA VAL A 192 16.11 -5.43 -30.28
C VAL A 192 16.03 -6.54 -31.31
N ALA A 193 15.94 -7.81 -30.90
CA ALA A 193 15.87 -8.95 -31.80
C ALA A 193 14.62 -8.93 -32.71
N ALA A 194 13.50 -8.38 -32.23
CA ALA A 194 12.28 -8.23 -33.01
C ALA A 194 12.38 -7.16 -34.11
N HIS A 195 13.26 -6.17 -33.96
CA HIS A 195 13.36 -5.02 -34.88
C HIS A 195 14.67 -4.94 -35.66
N ARG A 196 15.73 -5.58 -35.16
CA ARG A 196 17.04 -5.67 -35.80
C ARG A 196 17.35 -7.12 -36.09
N HIS A 197 17.66 -7.40 -37.35
CA HIS A 197 18.12 -8.72 -37.76
C HIS A 197 19.58 -8.92 -37.35
N GLY A 198 19.89 -10.07 -36.78
CA GLY A 198 21.25 -10.47 -36.41
C GLY A 198 21.36 -10.95 -34.96
N SER A 199 22.33 -11.84 -34.73
CA SER A 199 22.67 -12.29 -33.38
C SER A 199 23.61 -11.32 -32.69
N PHE A 200 23.45 -11.22 -31.38
CA PHE A 200 24.34 -10.48 -30.50
C PHE A 200 24.54 -11.25 -29.19
N GLU A 201 25.66 -11.00 -28.54
CA GLU A 201 26.09 -11.68 -27.31
C GLU A 201 25.86 -10.82 -26.08
N ASP A 202 26.04 -9.50 -26.23
CA ASP A 202 25.88 -8.54 -25.14
C ASP A 202 24.99 -7.38 -25.58
N ILE A 203 24.32 -6.79 -24.59
CA ILE A 203 23.47 -5.62 -24.73
C ILE A 203 23.88 -4.58 -23.69
N GLN A 204 23.88 -3.32 -24.10
CA GLN A 204 24.03 -2.18 -23.20
C GLN A 204 22.84 -1.25 -23.37
N LEU A 205 22.33 -0.76 -22.24
CA LEU A 205 21.27 0.22 -22.21
C LEU A 205 21.81 1.61 -21.84
N ARG A 206 21.19 2.62 -22.42
CA ARG A 206 21.36 4.03 -22.06
C ARG A 206 19.99 4.60 -21.76
N VAL A 207 19.85 5.24 -20.61
CA VAL A 207 18.64 5.94 -20.21
C VAL A 207 18.91 7.43 -20.23
N THR A 208 18.11 8.16 -20.99
CA THR A 208 18.13 9.62 -21.05
C THR A 208 16.87 10.14 -20.36
N VAL A 209 17.05 10.88 -19.27
CA VAL A 209 15.97 11.50 -18.50
C VAL A 209 15.78 12.93 -19.00
N ARG A 210 14.56 13.25 -19.45
CA ARG A 210 14.19 14.59 -19.90
C ARG A 210 13.06 15.15 -19.05
N PRO A 211 13.18 16.36 -18.48
CA PRO A 211 12.05 17.01 -17.82
C PRO A 211 10.87 17.17 -18.77
N VAL A 212 9.66 16.90 -18.29
CA VAL A 212 8.42 17.23 -19.01
C VAL A 212 8.22 18.74 -18.93
N PRO A 213 8.10 19.46 -20.06
CA PRO A 213 7.89 20.90 -20.03
C PRO A 213 6.56 21.22 -19.37
N THR A 214 6.58 22.09 -18.35
CA THR A 214 5.36 22.64 -17.77
C THR A 214 4.77 23.65 -18.77
N SER A 215 3.54 23.41 -19.22
CA SER A 215 2.86 24.38 -20.11
C SER A 215 2.59 25.67 -19.32
N ALA A 216 3.16 26.79 -19.77
CA ALA A 216 3.05 28.12 -19.16
C ALA A 216 1.68 28.78 -19.38
N GLY A 217 0.58 28.02 -19.23
CA GLY A 217 -0.79 28.47 -19.53
C GLY A 217 -1.59 28.99 -18.33
N GLY A 218 -1.04 28.94 -17.11
CA GLY A 218 -1.70 29.46 -15.91
C GLY A 218 -1.31 30.91 -15.63
N ALA A 219 -2.29 31.78 -15.38
CA ALA A 219 -2.09 33.16 -14.94
C ALA A 219 -1.18 33.19 -13.69
N GLY A 220 0.08 33.62 -13.87
CA GLY A 220 1.12 33.55 -12.84
C GLY A 220 2.43 32.87 -13.28
N SER A 221 2.60 32.57 -14.57
CA SER A 221 3.76 31.85 -15.10
C SER A 221 5.10 32.57 -14.84
N ARG A 222 5.90 32.00 -13.92
CA ARG A 222 7.34 32.30 -13.76
C ARG A 222 8.05 31.99 -15.09
N PRO A 223 9.04 32.79 -15.55
CA PRO A 223 9.77 32.50 -16.78
C PRO A 223 10.30 31.07 -16.75
N ALA A 224 10.06 30.34 -17.85
CA ALA A 224 10.52 28.97 -18.03
C ALA A 224 12.03 28.93 -17.77
N ALA A 225 12.44 28.19 -16.75
CA ALA A 225 13.85 27.95 -16.50
C ALA A 225 14.46 27.29 -17.74
N ALA A 226 15.70 27.65 -18.08
CA ALA A 226 16.42 27.02 -19.18
C ALA A 226 16.34 25.49 -19.06
N PRO A 227 16.17 24.75 -20.18
CA PRO A 227 16.04 23.30 -20.14
C PRO A 227 17.27 22.72 -19.42
N ALA A 228 17.02 22.01 -18.32
CA ALA A 228 18.08 21.31 -17.62
C ALA A 228 18.73 20.30 -18.59
N PRO A 229 20.05 20.11 -18.53
CA PRO A 229 20.73 19.17 -19.40
C PRO A 229 20.16 17.76 -19.21
N ASP A 230 20.04 17.01 -20.31
CA ASP A 230 19.63 15.61 -20.33
C ASP A 230 20.52 14.82 -19.35
N ASN A 231 19.92 14.18 -18.34
CA ASN A 231 20.66 13.29 -17.47
C ASN A 231 20.76 11.92 -18.17
N ILE A 232 21.97 11.55 -18.58
CA ILE A 232 22.24 10.32 -19.31
C ILE A 232 22.93 9.32 -18.37
N ARG A 233 22.29 8.18 -18.15
CA ARG A 233 22.86 7.03 -17.43
C ARG A 233 23.15 5.88 -18.37
N TYR A 234 24.38 5.39 -18.35
CA TYR A 234 24.79 4.19 -19.07
C TYR A 234 24.78 3.02 -18.10
N LEU A 235 24.08 1.96 -18.47
CA LEU A 235 24.08 0.72 -17.69
C LEU A 235 25.29 -0.14 -18.09
N PRO A 236 25.73 -1.06 -17.21
CA PRO A 236 26.77 -2.01 -17.56
C PRO A 236 26.36 -2.91 -18.73
N TRP A 237 27.35 -3.48 -19.40
CA TRP A 237 27.12 -4.51 -20.41
C TRP A 237 26.58 -5.77 -19.77
N TRP A 238 25.51 -6.33 -20.34
CA TRP A 238 24.92 -7.57 -19.90
C TRP A 238 24.88 -8.58 -21.03
N LYS A 239 25.06 -9.85 -20.67
CA LYS A 239 24.87 -10.95 -21.61
C LYS A 239 23.40 -11.01 -22.05
N ALA A 240 23.18 -11.03 -23.36
CA ALA A 240 21.85 -11.10 -23.93
C ALA A 240 21.33 -12.55 -23.85
N THR A 241 20.35 -12.78 -22.99
CA THR A 241 19.70 -14.09 -22.88
C THR A 241 18.48 -14.12 -23.81
N TRP A 242 18.69 -14.22 -25.12
CA TRP A 242 17.61 -14.26 -26.11
C TRP A 242 17.21 -15.70 -26.52
N LYS A 243 17.90 -16.72 -26.00
CA LYS A 243 17.48 -18.13 -26.15
C LYS A 243 16.31 -18.45 -25.24
N VAL A 244 15.13 -17.94 -25.57
CA VAL A 244 13.87 -18.53 -25.12
C VAL A 244 13.33 -19.30 -26.32
N ALA A 245 13.17 -20.61 -26.16
CA ALA A 245 12.58 -21.48 -27.17
C ALA A 245 11.23 -20.91 -27.64
N PRO A 246 10.85 -21.11 -28.92
CA PRO A 246 9.51 -20.73 -29.36
C PRO A 246 8.51 -21.45 -28.47
N TYR A 247 7.63 -20.71 -27.81
CA TYR A 247 6.44 -21.28 -27.20
C TYR A 247 5.59 -21.84 -28.35
N ALA A 248 5.68 -23.16 -28.55
CA ALA A 248 4.67 -23.91 -29.27
C ALA A 248 3.45 -23.98 -28.36
N GLY A 249 2.35 -23.36 -28.79
CA GLY A 249 1.06 -23.34 -28.14
C GLY A 249 0.06 -22.62 -29.01
#